data_AF-A0AAV3UMV4-F1
#
_entry.id   AF-A0AAV3UMV4-F1
#
_cell.length_a   1.000
_cell.length_b   1.000
_cell.length_c   1.000
_cell.angle_alpha   90.00
_cell.angle_beta   90.00
_cell.angle_gamma   90.00
#
_symmetry.space_group_name_H-M   'P 1'
#
loop_
_entity.id
_entity.type
_entity.pdbx_description
1 polymer ?
#
loop_
_entity_poly.entity_id
_entity_poly.type
_entity_poly.pdbx_seq_one_letter_code
_entity_poly.pdbx_strand_id
1 'polypeptide(L)'
;MFVATFSLPAKGFALGHTLETAPDMTVKAERVAAHGTVWVMPCLWVTGGDFDAFDAALNSDPTVERVIESEAFDEETYYQLEWSDSVAQFVDALIDTEGAVLNAKAHDGT
;
A
#
# COMPACT_ATOMS: atom_id res chain seq x y z
N MET A 1 7.59 -7.47 20.47
CA MET A 1 7.08 -7.28 19.11
C MET A 1 5.82 -6.44 19.22
N PHE A 2 5.86 -5.19 18.76
CA PHE A 2 4.66 -4.36 18.68
C PHE A 2 4.13 -4.46 17.25
N VAL A 3 2.84 -4.78 17.12
CA VAL A 3 2.14 -4.82 15.83
C VAL A 3 1.15 -3.66 15.84
N ALA A 4 1.47 -2.59 15.11
CA ALA A 4 0.52 -1.49 14.90
C ALA A 4 -0.36 -1.81 13.68
N THR A 5 -1.68 -1.79 13.84
CA THR A 5 -2.64 -2.03 12.75
C THR A 5 -3.26 -0.70 12.36
N PHE A 6 -2.98 -0.22 11.15
CA PHE A 6 -3.63 0.92 10.53
C PHE A 6 -4.44 0.45 9.32
N SER A 7 -5.61 1.05 9.12
CA SER A 7 -6.45 0.89 7.93
C SER A 7 -6.36 2.18 7.12
N LEU A 8 -5.72 2.13 5.96
CA LEU A 8 -5.66 3.27 5.05
C LEU A 8 -6.91 3.24 4.14
N PRO A 9 -7.66 4.33 4.01
CA PRO A 9 -8.73 4.41 3.02
C PRO A 9 -8.11 4.32 1.62
N ALA A 10 -8.37 3.23 0.89
CA ALA A 10 -7.87 3.03 -0.47
C ALA A 10 -8.21 4.22 -1.39
N LYS A 11 -9.41 4.79 -1.24
CA LYS A 11 -9.88 5.94 -2.06
C LYS A 11 -9.14 7.26 -1.86
N GLY A 12 -8.28 7.39 -0.85
CA GLY A 12 -7.64 8.67 -0.52
C GLY A 12 -6.11 8.62 -0.41
N PHE A 13 -5.51 7.46 -0.62
CA PHE A 13 -4.11 7.23 -0.28
C PHE A 13 -3.25 6.87 -1.50
N ALA A 14 -3.66 5.87 -2.28
CA ALA A 14 -2.98 5.43 -3.49
C ALA A 14 -3.93 4.59 -4.36
N LEU A 15 -3.59 4.39 -5.64
CA LEU A 15 -4.38 3.61 -6.61
C LEU A 15 -5.76 4.22 -6.97
N GLY A 16 -5.96 5.51 -6.69
CA GLY A 16 -7.23 6.19 -6.98
C GLY A 16 -7.58 6.13 -8.47
N HIS A 17 -6.61 6.45 -9.33
CA HIS A 17 -6.79 6.38 -10.77
C HIS A 17 -6.97 4.94 -11.26
N THR A 18 -6.19 4.01 -10.71
CA THR A 18 -6.27 2.57 -11.01
C THR A 18 -7.67 2.02 -10.72
N LEU A 19 -8.20 2.27 -9.52
CA LEU A 19 -9.51 1.75 -9.08
C LEU A 19 -10.70 2.49 -9.71
N GLU A 20 -10.52 3.72 -10.18
CA GLU A 20 -11.52 4.39 -11.02
C GLU A 20 -11.61 3.76 -12.41
N THR A 21 -10.48 3.33 -12.96
CA THR A 21 -10.39 2.72 -14.30
C THR A 21 -10.80 1.25 -14.29
N ALA A 22 -10.51 0.53 -13.20
CA ALA A 22 -10.84 -0.88 -13.02
C ALA A 22 -11.68 -1.07 -11.74
N PRO A 23 -12.95 -0.60 -11.72
CA PRO A 23 -13.77 -0.53 -10.51
C PRO A 23 -14.22 -1.89 -9.96
N ASP A 24 -14.16 -2.94 -10.78
CA ASP A 24 -14.52 -4.31 -10.39
C ASP A 24 -13.34 -5.07 -9.75
N MET A 25 -12.17 -4.44 -9.64
CA MET A 25 -10.99 -5.03 -9.01
C MET A 25 -11.06 -4.88 -7.49
N THR A 26 -10.71 -5.95 -6.78
CA THR A 26 -10.51 -5.92 -5.33
C THR A 26 -9.02 -5.99 -5.04
N VAL A 27 -8.51 -4.98 -4.32
CA VAL A 27 -7.10 -4.89 -3.94
C VAL A 27 -6.95 -5.09 -2.43
N LYS A 28 -6.09 -6.02 -2.03
CA LYS A 28 -5.68 -6.24 -0.65
C LYS A 28 -4.19 -5.98 -0.51
N ALA A 29 -3.82 -5.03 0.35
CA ALA A 29 -2.42 -4.81 0.68
C ALA A 29 -1.97 -5.80 1.75
N GLU A 30 -0.89 -6.53 1.48
CA GLU A 30 -0.18 -7.37 2.43
C GLU A 30 0.95 -6.55 3.09
N ARG A 31 1.10 -6.73 4.41
CA ARG A 31 2.21 -6.15 5.14
C ARG A 31 3.42 -7.07 5.07
N VAL A 32 4.49 -6.60 4.47
CA VAL A 32 5.80 -7.22 4.65
C VAL A 32 6.46 -6.60 5.88
N ALA A 33 6.90 -7.42 6.83
CA ALA A 33 7.71 -6.98 7.95
C ALA A 33 9.19 -7.01 7.52
N ALA A 34 9.68 -5.91 6.96
CA ALA A 34 11.11 -5.73 6.73
C ALA A 34 11.77 -5.22 8.01
N HIS A 35 12.93 -5.78 8.34
CA HIS A 35 13.76 -5.27 9.44
C HIS A 35 14.33 -3.92 9.02
N GLY A 36 13.85 -2.84 9.63
CA GLY A 36 14.30 -1.48 9.35
C GLY A 36 13.11 -0.57 9.07
N THR A 37 13.15 0.61 9.67
CA THR A 37 12.08 1.63 9.80
C THR A 37 11.56 2.26 8.50
N VAL A 38 11.64 1.57 7.37
CA VAL A 38 11.16 2.09 6.09
C VAL A 38 9.97 1.25 5.67
N TRP A 39 8.83 1.91 5.55
CA TRP A 39 7.58 1.28 5.18
C TRP A 39 7.75 0.40 3.96
N VAL A 40 7.35 -0.86 4.14
CA VAL A 40 7.71 -1.91 3.21
C VAL A 40 6.74 -1.85 2.04
N MET A 41 7.34 -1.71 0.86
CA MET A 41 6.81 -1.92 -0.48
C MET A 41 5.46 -2.65 -0.49
N PRO A 42 4.41 -2.07 -1.12
CA PRO A 42 3.09 -2.67 -1.17
C PRO A 42 3.14 -3.96 -1.99
N CYS A 43 3.07 -5.06 -1.28
CA CYS A 43 2.67 -6.34 -1.84
C CYS A 43 1.14 -6.32 -1.91
N LEU A 44 0.57 -6.42 -3.10
CA LEU A 44 -0.86 -6.36 -3.33
C LEU A 44 -1.34 -7.70 -3.86
N TRP A 45 -2.41 -8.20 -3.26
CA TRP A 45 -3.20 -9.29 -3.80
C TRP A 45 -4.43 -8.70 -4.46
N VAL A 46 -4.57 -8.96 -5.75
CA VAL A 46 -5.60 -8.37 -6.58
C VAL A 46 -6.46 -9.46 -7.17
N THR A 47 -7.77 -9.32 -7.06
CA THR A 47 -8.77 -10.28 -7.59
C THR A 47 -9.88 -9.56 -8.33
N GLY A 48 -10.66 -10.31 -9.12
CA GLY A 48 -11.92 -9.84 -9.67
C GLY A 48 -11.90 -9.64 -11.18
N GLY A 49 -12.16 -8.41 -11.61
CA GLY A 49 -12.50 -8.02 -12.98
C GLY A 49 -11.38 -8.15 -14.02
N ASP A 50 -11.11 -7.05 -14.72
CA ASP A 50 -10.21 -7.03 -15.88
C ASP A 50 -8.77 -6.69 -15.48
N PHE A 51 -7.91 -7.70 -15.44
CA PHE A 51 -6.48 -7.54 -15.12
C PHE A 51 -5.70 -6.77 -16.19
N ASP A 52 -6.07 -6.85 -17.47
CA ASP A 52 -5.39 -6.09 -18.53
C ASP A 52 -5.66 -4.59 -18.35
N ALA A 53 -6.92 -4.24 -18.03
CA ALA A 53 -7.29 -2.86 -17.72
C ALA A 53 -6.63 -2.36 -16.42
N PHE A 54 -6.53 -3.23 -15.40
CA PHE A 54 -5.86 -2.91 -14.15
C PHE A 54 -4.36 -2.66 -14.35
N ASP A 55 -3.66 -3.50 -15.12
CA ASP A 55 -2.24 -3.35 -15.45
C ASP A 55 -1.97 -2.08 -16.24
N ALA A 56 -2.82 -1.77 -17.21
CA ALA A 56 -2.72 -0.52 -17.95
C ALA A 56 -2.90 0.69 -17.02
N ALA A 57 -3.85 0.62 -16.09
CA ALA A 57 -4.16 1.70 -15.17
C ALA A 57 -3.08 1.89 -14.09
N LEU A 58 -2.46 0.80 -13.61
CA LEU A 58 -1.30 0.87 -12.71
C LEU A 58 -0.14 1.62 -13.35
N ASN A 59 0.13 1.38 -14.63
CA ASN A 59 1.21 2.04 -15.36
C ASN A 59 0.95 3.55 -15.60
N SER A 60 -0.31 3.99 -15.52
CA SER A 60 -0.69 5.39 -15.65
C SER A 60 -1.05 6.06 -14.32
N ASP A 61 -0.98 5.34 -13.20
CA ASP A 61 -1.36 5.86 -11.90
C ASP A 61 -0.25 6.73 -11.31
N PRO A 62 -0.50 8.03 -11.03
CA PRO A 62 0.52 8.93 -10.51
C PRO A 62 1.02 8.57 -9.10
N THR A 63 0.32 7.66 -8.42
CA THR A 63 0.71 7.18 -7.09
C THR A 63 1.70 6.02 -7.16
N VAL A 64 1.86 5.39 -8.33
CA VAL A 64 2.76 4.26 -8.59
C VAL A 64 3.98 4.76 -9.36
N GLU A 65 5.18 4.53 -8.83
CA GLU A 65 6.44 4.84 -9.53
C GLU A 65 6.77 3.74 -10.54
N ARG A 66 6.61 2.47 -10.14
CA ARG A 66 6.75 1.30 -11.03
C ARG A 66 6.13 0.05 -10.44
N VAL A 67 5.76 -0.89 -11.32
CA VAL A 67 5.52 -2.30 -10.97
C VAL A 67 6.87 -3.02 -10.98
N ILE A 68 7.22 -3.66 -9.86
CA ILE A 68 8.49 -4.37 -9.68
C ILE A 68 8.36 -5.82 -10.15
N GLU A 69 7.32 -6.50 -9.70
CA GLU A 69 6.96 -7.84 -10.14
C GLU A 69 5.44 -8.02 -10.10
N SER A 70 4.97 -8.93 -10.95
CA SER A 70 3.60 -9.41 -10.96
C SER A 70 3.61 -10.92 -11.18
N GLU A 71 2.89 -11.66 -10.36
CA GLU A 71 2.77 -13.12 -10.49
C GLU A 71 1.30 -13.51 -10.44
N ALA A 72 0.83 -14.17 -11.51
CA ALA A 72 -0.54 -14.63 -11.61
C ALA A 72 -0.72 -15.99 -10.93
N PHE A 73 -1.74 -16.07 -10.08
CA PHE A 73 -2.26 -17.29 -9.47
C PHE A 73 -3.68 -17.54 -10.00
N ASP A 74 -4.35 -18.59 -9.51
CA ASP A 74 -5.61 -19.10 -10.05
C ASP A 74 -6.70 -18.01 -10.23
N GLU A 75 -7.13 -17.39 -9.14
CA GLU A 75 -8.17 -16.34 -9.13
C GLU A 75 -7.63 -14.97 -8.67
N GLU A 76 -6.31 -14.87 -8.50
CA GLU A 76 -5.66 -13.68 -7.96
C GLU A 76 -4.31 -13.41 -8.63
N THR A 77 -3.91 -12.15 -8.69
CA THR A 77 -2.58 -11.76 -9.13
C THR A 77 -1.90 -10.99 -7.99
N TYR A 78 -0.68 -11.41 -7.70
CA TYR A 78 0.20 -10.70 -6.80
C TYR A 78 0.93 -9.60 -7.55
N TYR A 79 1.03 -8.42 -6.94
CA TYR A 79 1.82 -7.31 -7.43
C TYR A 79 2.75 -6.80 -6.34
N GLN A 80 4.00 -6.55 -6.69
CA GLN A 80 4.91 -5.73 -5.90
C GLN A 80 5.10 -4.41 -6.62
N LEU A 81 4.82 -3.30 -5.93
CA LEU A 81 4.95 -1.96 -6.50
C LEU A 81 6.00 -1.13 -5.77
N GLU A 82 6.51 -0.12 -6.45
CA GLU A 82 7.19 1.03 -5.87
C GLU A 82 6.20 2.21 -5.84
N TRP A 83 6.01 2.83 -4.68
CA TRP A 83 5.19 4.03 -4.57
C TRP A 83 5.93 5.25 -5.10
N SER A 84 5.17 6.22 -5.62
CA SER A 84 5.70 7.56 -5.87
C SER A 84 6.24 8.19 -4.59
N ASP A 85 7.20 9.10 -4.74
CA ASP A 85 7.77 9.90 -3.63
C ASP A 85 6.69 10.60 -2.79
N SER A 86 5.60 11.02 -3.43
CA SER A 86 4.49 11.72 -2.76
C SER A 86 3.76 10.84 -1.74
N VAL A 87 3.56 9.57 -2.07
CA VAL A 87 2.93 8.57 -1.20
C VAL A 87 3.92 8.16 -0.11
N ALA A 88 5.19 7.94 -0.46
CA ALA A 88 6.23 7.59 0.50
C ALA A 88 6.37 8.64 1.61
N GLN A 89 6.46 9.93 1.25
CA GLN A 89 6.55 11.03 2.21
C GLN A 89 5.32 11.15 3.12
N PHE A 90 4.12 10.93 2.57
CA PHE A 90 2.88 10.99 3.34
C PHE A 90 2.82 9.86 4.39
N VAL A 91 3.26 8.66 4.02
CA VAL A 91 3.39 7.52 4.93
C VAL A 91 4.39 7.81 6.03
N ASP A 92 5.58 8.30 5.68
CA ASP A 92 6.61 8.62 6.67
C ASP A 92 6.10 9.64 7.68
N ALA A 93 5.38 10.68 7.23
CA ALA A 93 4.77 11.67 8.11
C ALA A 93 3.69 11.09 9.05
N LEU A 94 2.89 10.13 8.57
CA LEU A 94 1.91 9.41 9.39
C LEU A 94 2.60 8.57 10.47
N ILE A 95 3.64 7.83 10.11
CA ILE A 95 4.41 7.00 11.04
C ILE A 95 5.10 7.87 12.09
N ASP A 96 5.71 8.98 11.70
CA ASP A 96 6.38 9.89 12.63
C ASP A 96 5.39 10.46 13.65
N THR A 97 4.18 10.79 13.20
CA THR A 97 3.12 11.32 14.07
C THR A 97 2.59 10.23 15.02
N GLU A 98 2.30 9.03 14.53
CA GLU A 98 1.81 7.93 15.37
C GLU A 98 2.89 7.35 16.28
N GLY A 99 4.14 7.32 15.81
CA GLY A 99 5.32 6.94 16.59
C GLY A 99 5.54 7.90 17.76
N ALA A 100 5.34 9.21 17.55
CA ALA A 100 5.33 10.19 18.62
C ALA A 100 4.19 9.95 19.63
N VAL A 101 2.97 9.64 19.16
CA VAL A 101 1.81 9.34 20.03
C VAL A 101 2.00 8.03 20.81
N LEU A 102 2.57 7.00 20.20
CA LEU A 102 2.84 5.72 20.85
C LEU A 102 3.96 5.84 21.90
N ASN A 103 5.02 6.60 21.58
CA ASN A 103 6.09 6.91 22.54
C ASN A 103 5.58 7.71 23.74
N ALA A 104 4.67 8.67 23.53
CA ALA A 104 4.05 9.43 24.62
C ALA A 104 3.23 8.52 25.56
N LYS A 105 2.42 7.60 25.01
CA LYS A 105 1.65 6.63 25.81
C LYS A 105 2.52 5.63 26.57
N ALA A 106 3.67 5.26 26.03
CA ALA A 106 4.62 4.41 26.74
C ALA A 106 5.29 5.15 27.91
N HIS A 107 5.51 6.45 27.79
CA HIS A 107 6.06 7.29 28.86
C HIS A 107 5.05 7.59 29.99
N ASP A 108 3.75 7.59 29.70
CA ASP A 108 2.68 7.80 30.69
C ASP A 108 2.26 6.51 31.45
N GLY A 109 2.95 5.39 31.21
CA GLY A 109 2.75 4.13 31.92
C GLY A 109 3.83 3.89 32.99
N THR A 110 3.79 4.61 34.10
CA THR A 110 4.51 4.27 35.35
C THR A 110 3.55 4.10 36.51
#